data_AF-A0A3D0LBR0-F1
#
_entry.id   AF-A0A3D0LBR0-F1
#
_cell.length_a   1.000
_cell.length_b   1.000
_cell.length_c   1.000
_cell.angle_alpha   90.00
_cell.angle_beta   90.00
_cell.angle_gamma   90.00
#
_symmetry.space_group_name_H-M   'P 1'
#
loop_
_entity.id
_entity.type
_entity.pdbx_description
1 polymer ?
#
loop_
_entity_poly.entity_id
_entity_poly.type
_entity_poly.pdbx_seq_one_letter_code
_entity_poly.pdbx_strand_id
1 'polypeptide(L)'
;MKRWQKVLLNTGVLILVMAAVGLMATSVINALNGKAFKIKPQYFLEPKTWLFGFVGAVVISVIWLLSGSNLDMMITGKGKSLLGGKKGEADVVKGSLENSRFLTDQERDKYFPEHVYSALKNVKKDGIPVRAVLNKKNVLEVNFLPGAHSLVIGATGSGKTTTFINPMIQLLGATAAGSSMIMTDPKGELFDLHSKFLKSRGYNVLLLDLRDTYSSSRWNPLGDIWDMYAEYVRLGKGIKFHKDSMADYPDLKQPDGPAEEGKPWVEWQGRAYSDLTHCQDDVSVTRQKIYDEMYEDLNDLVSVICPIENDKDPVWEKGARSIIMSTCLAMLEDSEDERLGMTKDKFNFFNINKALTNSENEFAALKEYFEGRSKLSQAYTLSRQVLSAADTTLSSYMSITFDKLNMFNDRGLCGLTSATDVHAEKFAEEPTALFMKIPDEKDTRHGLAAVFVLCMYKALIKVASAREDLSLPRNVYFILDEFGNMPKIEKFDKMITVGRSRKIWFNMVVQSYSQLNNVYGEKVADIVKSNCGMKMF
;
A
#
# COMPACT_ATOMS: atom_id res chain seq x y z
N MET A 1 -57.09 11.36 26.94
CA MET A 1 -56.88 10.26 27.93
C MET A 1 -55.54 9.53 27.74
N LYS A 2 -55.34 8.75 26.66
CA LYS A 2 -54.25 7.74 26.53
C LYS A 2 -52.80 8.13 26.95
N ARG A 3 -52.36 9.40 26.85
CA ARG A 3 -50.97 9.80 27.17
C ARG A 3 -50.68 9.86 28.68
N TRP A 4 -51.56 10.46 29.48
CA TRP A 4 -51.41 10.53 30.95
C TRP A 4 -51.51 9.16 31.62
N GLN A 5 -52.40 8.29 31.11
CA GLN A 5 -52.48 6.90 31.56
C GLN A 5 -51.15 6.14 31.35
N LYS A 6 -50.44 6.41 30.25
CA LYS A 6 -49.15 5.78 29.97
C LYS A 6 -48.02 6.30 30.89
N VAL A 7 -48.07 7.58 31.29
CA VAL A 7 -47.14 8.13 32.30
C VAL A 7 -47.42 7.51 33.66
N LEU A 8 -48.68 7.56 34.14
CA LEU A 8 -49.07 6.98 35.44
C LEU A 8 -48.75 5.48 35.53
N LEU A 9 -48.98 4.72 34.45
CA LEU A 9 -48.60 3.31 34.36
C LEU A 9 -47.08 3.12 34.45
N ASN A 10 -46.28 3.86 33.67
CA ASN A 10 -44.83 3.75 33.68
C ASN A 10 -44.23 4.15 35.04
N THR A 11 -44.70 5.23 35.66
CA THR A 11 -44.25 5.66 36.99
C THR A 11 -44.66 4.65 38.07
N GLY A 12 -45.88 4.11 38.00
CA GLY A 12 -46.33 3.04 38.90
C GLY A 12 -45.49 1.77 38.77
N VAL A 13 -45.18 1.34 37.54
CA VAL A 13 -44.29 0.20 37.27
C VAL A 13 -42.88 0.46 37.80
N LEU A 14 -42.31 1.66 37.60
CA LEU A 14 -40.99 2.00 38.14
C LEU A 14 -40.96 1.96 39.67
N ILE A 15 -42.01 2.48 40.33
CA ILE A 15 -42.15 2.43 41.80
C ILE A 15 -42.27 0.97 42.29
N LEU A 16 -43.03 0.13 41.60
CA LEU A 16 -43.14 -1.31 41.91
C LEU A 16 -41.81 -2.06 41.72
N VAL A 17 -41.04 -1.73 40.69
CA VAL A 17 -39.69 -2.32 40.46
C VAL A 17 -38.71 -1.89 41.55
N MET A 18 -38.64 -0.59 41.87
CA MET A 18 -37.79 -0.10 42.98
C MET A 18 -38.19 -0.75 44.31
N ALA A 19 -39.49 -0.88 44.58
CA ALA A 19 -39.98 -1.54 45.78
C ALA A 19 -39.56 -3.03 45.85
N ALA A 20 -39.72 -3.78 44.76
CA ALA A 20 -39.36 -5.21 44.71
C ALA A 20 -37.84 -5.44 44.87
N VAL A 21 -37.03 -4.68 44.14
CA VAL A 21 -35.56 -4.73 44.22
C VAL A 21 -35.09 -4.34 45.63
N GLY A 22 -35.66 -3.28 46.19
CA GLY A 22 -35.39 -2.81 47.54
C GLY A 22 -35.72 -3.85 48.62
N LEU A 23 -36.91 -4.46 48.56
CA LEU A 23 -37.33 -5.50 49.51
C LEU A 23 -36.37 -6.70 49.51
N MET A 24 -35.94 -7.16 48.32
CA MET A 24 -34.97 -8.24 48.24
C MET A 24 -33.60 -7.83 48.80
N ALA A 25 -33.09 -6.66 48.43
CA ALA A 25 -31.81 -6.15 48.93
C ALA A 25 -31.80 -6.02 50.48
N THR A 26 -32.83 -5.40 51.07
CA THR A 26 -32.98 -5.29 52.54
C THR A 26 -33.07 -6.67 53.20
N SER A 27 -33.73 -7.64 52.57
CA SER A 27 -33.86 -9.01 53.10
C SER A 27 -32.53 -9.79 53.03
N VAL A 28 -31.77 -9.65 51.93
CA VAL A 28 -30.43 -10.25 51.79
C VAL A 28 -29.44 -9.63 52.77
N ILE A 29 -29.41 -8.31 52.90
CA ILE A 29 -28.51 -7.62 53.83
C ILE A 29 -28.84 -7.98 55.29
N ASN A 30 -30.12 -8.08 55.66
CA ASN A 30 -30.48 -8.58 56.99
C ASN A 30 -30.07 -10.05 57.20
N ALA A 31 -30.11 -10.88 56.15
CA ALA A 31 -29.70 -12.29 56.26
C ALA A 31 -28.18 -12.47 56.41
N LEU A 32 -27.37 -11.70 55.65
CA LEU A 32 -25.92 -11.66 55.80
C LEU A 32 -25.48 -11.17 57.19
N ASN A 33 -26.30 -10.32 57.84
CA ASN A 33 -26.14 -9.92 59.24
C ASN A 33 -26.73 -10.94 60.25
N GLY A 34 -26.70 -12.23 59.92
CA GLY A 34 -27.01 -13.34 60.84
C GLY A 34 -28.48 -13.59 61.16
N LYS A 35 -29.42 -12.97 60.44
CA LYS A 35 -30.88 -13.21 60.62
C LYS A 35 -31.38 -14.23 59.60
N ALA A 36 -32.49 -14.92 59.88
CA ALA A 36 -33.12 -15.79 58.89
C ALA A 36 -33.73 -14.95 57.74
N PHE A 37 -33.42 -15.29 56.49
CA PHE A 37 -33.97 -14.62 55.31
C PHE A 37 -35.50 -14.75 55.25
N LYS A 38 -36.21 -13.63 55.39
CA LYS A 38 -37.67 -13.53 55.27
C LYS A 38 -38.04 -12.15 54.71
N ILE A 39 -38.87 -12.10 53.68
CA ILE A 39 -39.41 -10.83 53.17
C ILE A 39 -40.61 -10.44 54.05
N LYS A 40 -40.56 -9.27 54.69
CA LYS A 40 -41.66 -8.73 55.51
C LYS A 40 -42.25 -7.46 54.90
N PRO A 41 -43.59 -7.27 54.89
CA PRO A 41 -44.21 -6.02 54.45
C PRO A 41 -43.72 -4.78 55.22
N GLN A 42 -43.30 -4.97 56.47
CA GLN A 42 -42.74 -3.91 57.34
C GLN A 42 -41.54 -3.21 56.70
N TYR A 43 -40.72 -3.91 55.91
CA TYR A 43 -39.53 -3.35 55.27
C TYR A 43 -39.85 -2.30 54.19
N PHE A 44 -41.09 -2.22 53.71
CA PHE A 44 -41.57 -1.20 52.76
C PHE A 44 -41.57 0.22 53.37
N LEU A 45 -41.58 0.31 54.70
CA LEU A 45 -41.56 1.57 55.46
C LEU A 45 -40.13 2.00 55.85
N GLU A 46 -39.12 1.14 55.65
CA GLU A 46 -37.73 1.49 55.95
C GLU A 46 -37.13 2.35 54.81
N PRO A 47 -36.58 3.56 55.09
CA PRO A 47 -35.96 4.39 54.06
C PRO A 47 -34.82 3.71 53.30
N LYS A 48 -34.12 2.77 53.96
CA LYS A 48 -33.03 1.99 53.36
C LYS A 48 -33.52 1.06 52.25
N THR A 49 -34.73 0.51 52.35
CA THR A 49 -35.33 -0.34 51.31
C THR A 49 -35.52 0.45 50.02
N TRP A 50 -36.06 1.66 50.11
CA TRP A 50 -36.20 2.54 48.95
C TRP A 50 -34.85 3.04 48.43
N LEU A 51 -33.87 3.29 49.30
CA LEU A 51 -32.50 3.62 48.90
C LEU A 51 -31.85 2.48 48.10
N PHE A 52 -31.94 1.23 48.56
CA PHE A 52 -31.43 0.07 47.83
C PHE A 52 -32.22 -0.22 46.55
N GLY A 53 -33.55 0.00 46.56
CA GLY A 53 -34.40 -0.11 45.38
C GLY A 53 -34.04 0.91 44.29
N PHE A 54 -33.80 2.16 44.70
CA PHE A 54 -33.33 3.24 43.82
C PHE A 54 -31.92 2.96 43.30
N VAL A 55 -30.96 2.61 44.17
CA VAL A 55 -29.59 2.27 43.76
C VAL A 55 -29.58 1.05 42.81
N GLY A 56 -30.37 0.02 43.08
CA GLY A 56 -30.51 -1.13 42.19
C GLY A 56 -31.09 -0.77 40.82
N ALA A 57 -32.15 0.05 40.77
CA ALA A 57 -32.70 0.56 39.53
C ALA A 57 -31.70 1.45 38.75
N VAL A 58 -30.91 2.27 39.45
CA VAL A 58 -29.83 3.08 38.86
C VAL A 58 -28.72 2.18 38.31
N VAL A 59 -28.27 1.16 39.05
CA VAL A 59 -27.25 0.19 38.58
C VAL A 59 -27.73 -0.56 37.33
N ILE A 60 -28.98 -1.03 37.32
CA ILE A 60 -29.59 -1.66 36.12
C ILE A 60 -29.62 -0.66 34.95
N SER A 61 -29.95 0.61 35.19
CA SER A 61 -29.96 1.65 34.17
C SER A 61 -28.55 2.00 33.66
N VAL A 62 -27.54 1.98 34.52
CA VAL A 62 -26.13 2.21 34.16
C VAL A 62 -25.57 1.04 33.35
N ILE A 63 -25.89 -0.21 33.72
CA ILE A 63 -25.53 -1.40 32.93
C ILE A 63 -26.17 -1.32 31.53
N TRP A 64 -27.45 -0.95 31.46
CA TRP A 64 -28.17 -0.77 30.18
C TRP A 64 -27.57 0.35 29.31
N LEU A 65 -27.05 1.42 29.93
CA LEU A 65 -26.33 2.51 29.26
C LEU A 65 -24.92 2.12 28.78
N LEU A 66 -24.21 1.28 29.54
CA LEU A 66 -22.83 0.89 29.21
C LEU A 66 -22.74 -0.20 28.12
N SER A 67 -23.71 -1.12 28.05
CA SER A 67 -23.62 -2.30 27.18
C SER A 67 -24.31 -2.16 25.80
N GLY A 68 -25.41 -1.40 25.72
CA GLY A 68 -26.21 -1.19 24.50
C GLY A 68 -26.96 -2.45 23.98
N SER A 69 -28.23 -2.70 24.41
CA SER A 69 -28.76 -4.09 24.46
C SER A 69 -30.12 -4.49 23.78
N ASN A 70 -30.15 -5.45 22.80
CA ASN A 70 -31.24 -6.20 22.10
C ASN A 70 -31.99 -7.21 22.97
N LEU A 71 -31.33 -8.02 23.77
CA LEU A 71 -29.95 -8.03 24.25
C LEU A 71 -29.02 -8.79 23.25
N ASP A 72 -28.01 -8.25 22.53
CA ASP A 72 -27.45 -6.88 22.33
C ASP A 72 -27.56 -6.35 20.85
N MET A 73 -27.99 -5.14 20.37
CA MET A 73 -28.52 -3.84 20.89
C MET A 73 -30.02 -3.54 20.52
N MET A 74 -30.77 -2.83 21.40
CA MET A 74 -32.24 -2.48 21.41
C MET A 74 -33.26 -3.55 21.87
N ILE A 75 -33.71 -3.58 23.15
CA ILE A 75 -34.62 -4.58 23.79
C ILE A 75 -36.09 -4.55 23.29
N THR A 76 -36.19 -4.66 21.99
CA THR A 76 -37.18 -4.04 21.11
C THR A 76 -36.87 -4.50 19.66
N GLY A 77 -36.38 -5.73 19.50
CA GLY A 77 -35.74 -6.22 18.28
C GLY A 77 -36.68 -6.83 17.23
N LYS A 78 -36.74 -6.17 16.06
CA LYS A 78 -37.38 -6.56 14.77
C LYS A 78 -38.90 -6.31 14.64
N GLY A 79 -39.30 -5.88 13.43
CA GLY A 79 -40.66 -5.42 13.06
C GLY A 79 -40.79 -3.89 13.15
N LYS A 80 -40.40 -3.10 12.14
CA LYS A 80 -41.13 -2.87 10.86
C LYS A 80 -42.66 -2.78 11.06
N SER A 81 -43.36 -1.72 10.63
CA SER A 81 -42.93 -0.55 9.82
C SER A 81 -44.05 0.50 9.67
N LEU A 82 -43.78 1.52 8.82
CA LEU A 82 -44.72 2.30 7.99
C LEU A 82 -45.42 3.54 8.57
N LEU A 83 -45.20 4.65 7.84
CA LEU A 83 -46.10 5.79 7.55
C LEU A 83 -46.37 6.85 8.64
N GLY A 84 -46.41 8.12 8.20
CA GLY A 84 -46.96 9.25 8.96
C GLY A 84 -45.96 10.28 9.48
N GLY A 85 -45.11 10.85 8.60
CA GLY A 85 -44.11 11.84 9.02
C GLY A 85 -44.66 13.21 9.40
N LYS A 86 -43.88 13.97 10.20
CA LYS A 86 -43.95 15.43 10.27
C LYS A 86 -42.57 16.02 10.57
N LYS A 87 -42.34 17.25 10.07
CA LYS A 87 -41.06 17.96 10.06
C LYS A 87 -40.48 18.17 11.46
N GLY A 88 -39.15 18.21 11.57
CA GLY A 88 -38.50 19.20 12.44
C GLY A 88 -37.52 18.72 13.50
N GLU A 89 -36.55 17.87 13.18
CA GLU A 89 -35.18 17.94 13.70
C GLU A 89 -34.27 17.05 12.83
N ALA A 90 -32.95 17.26 12.88
CA ALA A 90 -31.99 16.50 12.07
C ALA A 90 -31.29 15.44 12.93
N ASP A 91 -31.27 14.19 12.47
CA ASP A 91 -30.48 13.12 13.09
C ASP A 91 -28.99 13.48 13.01
N VAL A 92 -28.38 13.76 14.16
CA VAL A 92 -26.93 14.04 14.26
C VAL A 92 -26.18 12.73 14.08
N VAL A 93 -25.75 12.47 12.85
CA VAL A 93 -24.85 11.36 12.52
C VAL A 93 -23.51 11.61 13.20
N LYS A 94 -23.27 10.94 14.34
CA LYS A 94 -21.98 11.01 15.02
C LYS A 94 -20.88 10.38 14.18
N GLY A 95 -19.79 11.10 14.01
CA GLY A 95 -18.68 10.72 13.14
C GLY A 95 -17.84 11.92 12.70
N SER A 96 -16.81 11.65 11.88
CA SER A 96 -15.81 12.65 11.44
C SER A 96 -16.35 13.85 10.65
N LEU A 97 -17.66 13.91 10.40
CA LEU A 97 -18.35 14.96 9.64
C LEU A 97 -19.24 15.86 10.51
N GLU A 98 -19.25 15.72 11.84
CA GLU A 98 -20.08 16.55 12.76
C GLU A 98 -19.86 18.07 12.59
N ASN A 99 -18.68 18.51 12.14
CA ASN A 99 -18.36 19.92 11.84
C ASN A 99 -18.23 20.21 10.32
N SER A 100 -18.68 19.30 9.44
CA SER A 100 -18.56 19.45 7.99
C SER A 100 -19.80 20.11 7.38
N ARG A 101 -19.57 20.94 6.36
CA ARG A 101 -20.62 21.56 5.53
C ARG A 101 -20.16 21.68 4.10
N PHE A 102 -21.09 21.94 3.19
CA PHE A 102 -20.75 22.37 1.83
C PHE A 102 -20.05 23.74 1.85
N LEU A 103 -19.10 23.91 0.95
CA LEU A 103 -18.48 25.19 0.64
C LEU A 103 -19.43 26.02 -0.25
N THR A 104 -19.43 27.34 -0.06
CA THR A 104 -19.98 28.26 -1.06
C THR A 104 -19.04 28.38 -2.26
N ASP A 105 -19.51 28.87 -3.41
CA ASP A 105 -18.64 29.11 -4.58
C ASP A 105 -17.44 30.01 -4.24
N GLN A 106 -17.68 31.11 -3.52
CA GLN A 106 -16.63 32.03 -3.09
C GLN A 106 -15.56 31.37 -2.19
N GLU A 107 -15.97 30.40 -1.37
CA GLU A 107 -15.04 29.64 -0.54
C GLU A 107 -14.28 28.58 -1.36
N ARG A 108 -14.96 27.88 -2.27
CA ARG A 108 -14.30 26.98 -3.23
C ARG A 108 -13.22 27.73 -3.98
N ASP A 109 -13.53 28.86 -4.60
CA ASP A 109 -12.58 29.57 -5.46
C ASP A 109 -11.46 30.26 -4.66
N LYS A 110 -11.68 30.51 -3.35
CA LYS A 110 -10.65 30.94 -2.40
C LYS A 110 -9.69 29.81 -1.99
N TYR A 111 -10.18 28.59 -1.80
CA TYR A 111 -9.37 27.43 -1.40
C TYR A 111 -8.73 26.70 -2.59
N PHE A 112 -9.40 26.72 -3.74
CA PHE A 112 -9.03 26.06 -5.00
C PHE A 112 -9.20 27.08 -6.13
N PRO A 113 -8.17 27.89 -6.46
CA PRO A 113 -8.27 28.95 -7.46
C PRO A 113 -8.87 28.47 -8.78
N GLU A 114 -9.77 29.27 -9.35
CA GLU A 114 -10.40 28.96 -10.63
C GLU A 114 -9.41 29.21 -11.79
N HIS A 115 -9.40 28.27 -12.73
CA HIS A 115 -8.67 28.34 -13.99
C HIS A 115 -9.61 28.08 -15.17
N VAL A 116 -9.27 28.60 -16.34
CA VAL A 116 -9.96 28.26 -17.60
C VAL A 116 -9.14 27.22 -18.35
N TYR A 117 -9.79 26.16 -18.84
CA TYR A 117 -9.10 25.03 -19.47
C TYR A 117 -8.14 25.43 -20.62
N SER A 118 -8.53 26.38 -21.47
CA SER A 118 -7.69 26.87 -22.58
C SER A 118 -6.44 27.65 -22.12
N ALA A 119 -6.40 28.10 -20.86
CA ALA A 119 -5.28 28.82 -20.26
C ALA A 119 -4.32 27.93 -19.46
N LEU A 120 -4.66 26.65 -19.20
CA LEU A 120 -3.83 25.71 -18.41
C LEU A 120 -2.41 25.54 -18.97
N LYS A 121 -2.22 25.74 -20.29
CA LYS A 121 -0.91 25.78 -20.97
C LYS A 121 0.06 26.87 -20.46
N ASN A 122 -0.40 27.76 -19.58
CA ASN A 122 0.42 28.78 -18.90
C ASN A 122 0.53 28.54 -17.39
N VAL A 123 -0.19 27.56 -16.82
CA VAL A 123 -0.32 27.33 -15.38
C VAL A 123 0.74 26.32 -14.91
N LYS A 124 1.62 26.73 -14.00
CA LYS A 124 2.77 25.93 -13.52
C LYS A 124 2.48 25.03 -12.30
N LYS A 125 1.23 24.94 -11.87
CA LYS A 125 0.79 24.08 -10.76
C LYS A 125 -0.40 23.26 -11.24
N ASP A 126 -0.44 21.99 -10.87
CA ASP A 126 -1.53 21.08 -11.14
C ASP A 126 -2.00 20.39 -9.85
N GLY A 127 -2.95 19.47 -9.98
CA GLY A 127 -3.59 18.82 -8.86
C GLY A 127 -4.75 17.93 -9.25
N ILE A 128 -5.40 17.37 -8.24
CA ILE A 128 -6.62 16.55 -8.38
C ILE A 128 -7.81 17.46 -8.74
N PRO A 129 -8.66 17.11 -9.73
CA PRO A 129 -9.87 17.88 -10.03
C PRO A 129 -10.82 17.98 -8.83
N VAL A 130 -11.20 19.21 -8.49
CA VAL A 130 -12.24 19.54 -7.48
C VAL A 130 -13.55 19.94 -8.18
N ARG A 131 -13.43 20.63 -9.32
CA ARG A 131 -14.56 21.06 -10.17
C ARG A 131 -14.09 21.15 -11.63
N ALA A 132 -14.95 20.75 -12.56
CA ALA A 132 -14.83 21.04 -13.98
C ALA A 132 -16.25 21.25 -14.55
N VAL A 133 -16.59 22.47 -14.98
CA VAL A 133 -17.95 22.84 -15.39
C VAL A 133 -17.91 23.75 -16.61
N LEU A 134 -18.78 23.50 -17.60
CA LEU A 134 -19.03 24.42 -18.70
C LEU A 134 -19.95 25.56 -18.24
N ASN A 135 -19.49 26.80 -18.35
CA ASN A 135 -20.31 27.97 -18.07
C ASN A 135 -21.27 28.30 -19.24
N LYS A 136 -22.12 29.32 -19.05
CA LYS A 136 -23.12 29.78 -20.05
C LYS A 136 -22.53 30.28 -21.38
N LYS A 137 -21.20 30.37 -21.52
CA LYS A 137 -20.47 30.74 -22.74
C LYS A 137 -19.71 29.56 -23.35
N ASN A 138 -19.99 28.32 -22.90
CA ASN A 138 -19.27 27.09 -23.24
C ASN A 138 -17.76 27.14 -22.92
N VAL A 139 -17.36 27.95 -21.93
CA VAL A 139 -15.99 27.96 -21.41
C VAL A 139 -15.91 26.98 -20.24
N LEU A 140 -14.92 26.09 -20.28
CA LEU A 140 -14.68 25.10 -19.22
C LEU A 140 -13.87 25.75 -18.08
N GLU A 141 -14.57 26.02 -16.98
CA GLU A 141 -14.04 26.49 -15.70
C GLU A 141 -13.62 25.28 -14.85
N VAL A 142 -12.42 25.34 -14.26
CA VAL A 142 -11.83 24.22 -13.54
C VAL A 142 -11.14 24.67 -12.25
N ASN A 143 -11.27 23.87 -11.19
CA ASN A 143 -10.60 24.08 -9.90
C ASN A 143 -9.92 22.77 -9.51
N PHE A 144 -8.70 22.82 -8.95
CA PHE A 144 -7.94 21.63 -8.54
C PHE A 144 -7.26 21.79 -7.18
N LEU A 145 -7.05 20.67 -6.49
CA LEU A 145 -6.31 20.55 -5.23
C LEU A 145 -4.87 20.10 -5.52
N PRO A 146 -3.87 20.99 -5.40
CA PRO A 146 -2.46 20.61 -5.56
C PRO A 146 -1.95 19.79 -4.36
N GLY A 147 -1.07 18.83 -4.63
CA GLY A 147 -0.25 18.17 -3.60
C GLY A 147 -1.01 17.32 -2.56
N ALA A 148 -1.95 16.50 -3.03
CA ALA A 148 -2.70 15.55 -2.22
C ALA A 148 -2.85 14.18 -2.91
N HIS A 149 -3.25 13.17 -2.13
CA HIS A 149 -3.74 11.87 -2.62
C HIS A 149 -5.26 11.87 -2.69
N SER A 150 -5.84 11.12 -3.63
CA SER A 150 -7.30 10.91 -3.69
C SER A 150 -7.70 9.46 -3.44
N LEU A 151 -8.85 9.29 -2.79
CA LEU A 151 -9.61 8.04 -2.82
C LEU A 151 -10.99 8.31 -3.44
N VAL A 152 -11.25 7.69 -4.58
CA VAL A 152 -12.51 7.80 -5.33
C VAL A 152 -13.29 6.52 -5.12
N ILE A 153 -14.54 6.66 -4.68
CA ILE A 153 -15.41 5.57 -4.25
C ILE A 153 -16.68 5.62 -5.10
N GLY A 154 -17.25 4.47 -5.43
CA GLY A 154 -18.53 4.40 -6.12
C GLY A 154 -18.75 3.08 -6.84
N ALA A 155 -19.99 2.62 -6.91
CA ALA A 155 -20.34 1.33 -7.50
C ALA A 155 -19.90 1.17 -8.98
N THR A 156 -19.91 -0.06 -9.49
CA THR A 156 -19.79 -0.32 -10.92
C THR A 156 -20.90 0.43 -11.66
N GLY A 157 -20.54 1.16 -12.73
CA GLY A 157 -21.46 2.03 -13.46
C GLY A 157 -21.67 3.43 -12.87
N SER A 158 -21.12 3.79 -11.70
CA SER A 158 -21.28 5.14 -11.10
C SER A 158 -20.52 6.27 -11.83
N GLY A 159 -19.94 6.00 -12.99
CA GLY A 159 -19.27 7.00 -13.83
C GLY A 159 -17.84 7.36 -13.46
N LYS A 160 -17.21 6.75 -12.43
CA LYS A 160 -15.86 7.09 -11.90
C LYS A 160 -14.82 7.45 -12.98
N THR A 161 -14.68 6.59 -14.00
CA THR A 161 -13.75 6.80 -15.11
C THR A 161 -14.08 8.06 -15.93
N THR A 162 -15.37 8.35 -16.15
CA THR A 162 -15.87 9.54 -16.88
C THR A 162 -15.85 10.81 -16.05
N THR A 163 -16.16 10.74 -14.75
CA THR A 163 -16.32 11.91 -13.87
C THR A 163 -15.04 12.34 -13.17
N PHE A 164 -14.07 11.44 -12.99
CA PHE A 164 -12.81 11.72 -12.32
C PHE A 164 -11.59 11.46 -13.21
N ILE A 165 -11.40 10.23 -13.70
CA ILE A 165 -10.15 9.80 -14.34
C ILE A 165 -9.93 10.55 -15.67
N ASN A 166 -10.94 10.57 -16.54
CA ASN A 166 -10.87 11.26 -17.83
C ASN A 166 -10.59 12.77 -17.66
N PRO A 167 -11.31 13.51 -16.79
CA PRO A 167 -10.93 14.88 -16.42
C PRO A 167 -9.51 15.00 -15.86
N MET A 168 -9.08 14.11 -14.96
CA MET A 168 -7.74 14.20 -14.35
C MET A 168 -6.63 14.10 -15.40
N ILE A 169 -6.69 13.12 -16.29
CA ILE A 169 -5.71 12.96 -17.39
C ILE A 169 -5.73 14.19 -18.33
N GLN A 170 -6.93 14.67 -18.68
CA GLN A 170 -7.11 15.83 -19.56
C GLN A 170 -6.65 17.15 -18.94
N LEU A 171 -6.68 17.28 -17.61
CA LEU A 171 -6.23 18.46 -16.88
C LEU A 171 -4.72 18.44 -16.65
N LEU A 172 -4.16 17.32 -16.18
CA LEU A 172 -2.71 17.15 -16.03
C LEU A 172 -2.01 17.38 -17.37
N GLY A 173 -2.45 16.68 -18.42
CA GLY A 173 -1.90 16.82 -19.78
C GLY A 173 -2.15 18.19 -20.44
N ALA A 174 -3.09 19.00 -19.95
CA ALA A 174 -3.30 20.36 -20.44
C ALA A 174 -2.44 21.42 -19.73
N THR A 175 -1.85 21.08 -18.58
CA THR A 175 -1.25 22.04 -17.64
C THR A 175 0.26 22.13 -17.81
N ALA A 176 0.82 23.36 -17.77
CA ALA A 176 2.25 23.60 -17.99
C ALA A 176 3.18 23.11 -16.87
N ALA A 177 2.63 22.53 -15.80
CA ALA A 177 3.38 21.67 -14.88
C ALA A 177 3.92 20.42 -15.60
N GLY A 178 3.19 19.88 -16.58
CA GLY A 178 3.61 18.74 -17.40
C GLY A 178 3.91 17.50 -16.56
N SER A 179 3.09 17.23 -15.54
CA SER A 179 3.36 16.14 -14.58
C SER A 179 3.12 14.77 -15.19
N SER A 180 3.96 13.82 -14.79
CA SER A 180 3.95 12.47 -15.34
C SER A 180 2.85 11.62 -14.71
N MET A 181 2.39 10.59 -15.43
CA MET A 181 1.25 9.76 -15.08
C MET A 181 1.57 8.28 -15.25
N ILE A 182 1.16 7.46 -14.28
CA ILE A 182 1.17 5.99 -14.34
C ILE A 182 -0.26 5.53 -14.07
N MET A 183 -0.92 4.96 -15.07
CA MET A 183 -2.36 4.68 -15.06
C MET A 183 -2.62 3.18 -15.20
N THR A 184 -3.47 2.61 -14.35
CA THR A 184 -4.11 1.31 -14.65
C THR A 184 -5.34 1.54 -15.50
N ASP A 185 -5.51 0.73 -16.55
CA ASP A 185 -6.54 0.85 -17.58
C ASP A 185 -7.14 -0.53 -17.89
N PRO A 186 -7.90 -1.17 -16.97
CA PRO A 186 -8.35 -2.55 -17.16
C PRO A 186 -9.10 -2.75 -18.48
N LYS A 187 -10.06 -1.85 -18.73
CA LYS A 187 -10.90 -1.85 -19.95
C LYS A 187 -10.12 -1.53 -21.22
N GLY A 188 -8.98 -0.83 -21.13
CA GLY A 188 -8.18 -0.38 -22.26
C GLY A 188 -8.69 0.92 -22.91
N GLU A 189 -9.64 1.61 -22.28
CA GLU A 189 -10.30 2.81 -22.79
C GLU A 189 -9.43 4.07 -22.60
N LEU A 190 -8.62 4.13 -21.53
CA LEU A 190 -7.86 5.34 -21.20
C LEU A 190 -6.75 5.60 -22.22
N PHE A 191 -6.01 4.58 -22.65
CA PHE A 191 -4.99 4.72 -23.70
C PHE A 191 -5.64 5.17 -25.02
N ASP A 192 -6.76 4.55 -25.40
CA ASP A 192 -7.40 4.78 -26.70
C ASP A 192 -7.98 6.20 -26.81
N LEU A 193 -8.52 6.73 -25.70
CA LEU A 193 -9.03 8.10 -25.59
C LEU A 193 -7.91 9.15 -25.50
N HIS A 194 -6.90 8.94 -24.65
CA HIS A 194 -5.99 10.02 -24.24
C HIS A 194 -4.59 9.98 -24.87
N SER A 195 -4.11 8.84 -25.38
CA SER A 195 -2.73 8.71 -25.90
C SER A 195 -2.38 9.74 -26.97
N LYS A 196 -3.28 9.98 -27.93
CA LYS A 196 -3.12 10.99 -29.00
C LYS A 196 -3.11 12.42 -28.45
N PHE A 197 -3.97 12.71 -27.46
CA PHE A 197 -3.99 14.00 -26.79
C PHE A 197 -2.68 14.26 -26.05
N LEU A 198 -2.19 13.30 -25.26
CA LEU A 198 -0.95 13.44 -24.51
C LEU A 198 0.28 13.57 -25.43
N LYS A 199 0.37 12.77 -26.51
CA LYS A 199 1.41 12.96 -27.55
C LYS A 199 1.35 14.36 -28.17
N SER A 200 0.16 14.91 -28.45
CA SER A 200 0.01 16.30 -28.94
C SER A 200 0.42 17.39 -27.92
N ARG A 201 0.55 17.01 -26.65
CA ARG A 201 0.99 17.86 -25.53
C ARG A 201 2.47 17.68 -25.18
N GLY A 202 3.21 16.91 -25.98
CA GLY A 202 4.64 16.67 -25.77
C GLY A 202 4.97 15.60 -24.73
N TYR A 203 4.00 14.74 -24.37
CA TYR A 203 4.29 13.61 -23.50
C TYR A 203 4.96 12.46 -24.26
N ASN A 204 5.97 11.86 -23.63
CA ASN A 204 6.37 10.49 -23.92
C ASN A 204 5.23 9.58 -23.44
N VAL A 205 4.68 8.75 -24.34
CA VAL A 205 3.51 7.90 -24.03
C VAL A 205 3.85 6.44 -24.23
N LEU A 206 3.86 5.71 -23.11
CA LEU A 206 4.22 4.31 -22.98
C LEU A 206 2.97 3.45 -22.76
N LEU A 207 3.04 2.17 -23.13
CA LEU A 207 1.93 1.21 -23.00
C LEU A 207 2.47 -0.11 -22.46
N LEU A 208 2.05 -0.49 -21.25
CA LEU A 208 2.28 -1.81 -20.67
C LEU A 208 1.01 -2.65 -20.84
N ASP A 209 0.87 -3.32 -21.97
CA ASP A 209 -0.34 -4.06 -22.30
C ASP A 209 -0.24 -5.52 -21.84
N LEU A 210 -0.95 -5.86 -20.76
CA LEU A 210 -1.02 -7.21 -20.22
C LEU A 210 -2.11 -8.08 -20.91
N ARG A 211 -2.84 -7.51 -21.87
CA ARG A 211 -3.88 -8.14 -22.71
C ARG A 211 -3.30 -8.55 -24.07
N ASP A 212 -2.66 -7.64 -24.79
CA ASP A 212 -1.78 -7.91 -25.94
C ASP A 212 -0.31 -7.61 -25.61
N THR A 213 0.32 -8.59 -24.99
CA THR A 213 1.71 -8.54 -24.52
C THR A 213 2.74 -8.45 -25.65
N TYR A 214 2.37 -8.69 -26.92
CA TYR A 214 3.29 -8.57 -28.06
C TYR A 214 3.39 -7.14 -28.60
N SER A 215 2.38 -6.30 -28.35
CA SER A 215 2.36 -4.86 -28.73
C SER A 215 2.80 -3.93 -27.59
N SER A 216 3.24 -4.50 -26.46
CA SER A 216 3.60 -3.79 -25.23
C SER A 216 5.04 -3.26 -25.21
N SER A 217 5.27 -2.15 -24.51
CA SER A 217 6.59 -1.83 -23.94
C SER A 217 7.02 -2.95 -22.97
N ARG A 218 8.33 -3.24 -22.88
CA ARG A 218 8.86 -4.29 -22.01
C ARG A 218 9.24 -3.75 -20.64
N TRP A 219 9.12 -4.58 -19.62
CA TRP A 219 9.61 -4.31 -18.27
C TRP A 219 9.88 -5.61 -17.52
N ASN A 220 11.15 -5.85 -17.16
CA ASN A 220 11.56 -6.95 -16.28
C ASN A 220 11.47 -6.47 -14.81
N PRO A 221 10.60 -7.05 -13.96
CA PRO A 221 10.48 -6.66 -12.56
C PRO A 221 11.79 -6.82 -11.76
N LEU A 222 12.67 -7.73 -12.21
CA LEU A 222 13.91 -8.07 -11.54
C LEU A 222 15.13 -7.26 -12.03
N GLY A 223 14.91 -6.33 -12.98
CA GLY A 223 15.99 -5.54 -13.58
C GLY A 223 16.76 -4.68 -12.58
N ASP A 224 16.06 -4.01 -11.66
CA ASP A 224 16.64 -3.13 -10.64
C ASP A 224 17.41 -3.94 -9.57
N ILE A 225 16.88 -5.11 -9.21
CA ILE A 225 17.51 -6.06 -8.27
C ILE A 225 18.87 -6.52 -8.82
N TRP A 226 18.92 -6.85 -10.12
CA TRP A 226 20.19 -7.17 -10.79
C TRP A 226 21.17 -6.00 -10.75
N ASP A 227 20.73 -4.76 -11.01
CA ASP A 227 21.65 -3.61 -11.04
C ASP A 227 22.26 -3.30 -9.66
N MET A 228 21.46 -3.44 -8.59
CA MET A 228 21.94 -3.35 -7.20
C MET A 228 22.94 -4.46 -6.87
N TYR A 229 22.68 -5.71 -7.27
CA TYR A 229 23.62 -6.81 -7.05
C TYR A 229 24.91 -6.63 -7.87
N ALA A 230 24.79 -6.21 -9.12
CA ALA A 230 25.94 -5.90 -9.96
C ALA A 230 26.74 -4.70 -9.40
N GLU A 231 26.14 -3.79 -8.65
CA GLU A 231 26.87 -2.78 -7.88
C GLU A 231 27.57 -3.38 -6.66
N TYR A 232 26.89 -4.21 -5.86
CA TYR A 232 27.48 -4.97 -4.74
C TYR A 232 28.77 -5.72 -5.14
N VAL A 233 28.76 -6.42 -6.29
CA VAL A 233 29.92 -7.14 -6.87
C VAL A 233 31.00 -6.19 -7.42
N ARG A 234 30.65 -4.94 -7.77
CA ARG A 234 31.61 -3.91 -8.23
C ARG A 234 32.24 -3.11 -7.08
N LEU A 235 31.58 -2.95 -5.93
CA LEU A 235 32.15 -2.21 -4.79
C LEU A 235 33.50 -2.79 -4.36
N GLY A 236 34.42 -1.91 -3.95
CA GLY A 236 35.83 -2.25 -3.67
C GLY A 236 36.72 -2.44 -4.91
N LYS A 237 36.17 -2.55 -6.13
CA LYS A 237 36.96 -2.40 -7.36
C LYS A 237 37.25 -0.91 -7.57
N GLY A 238 38.46 -0.58 -8.04
CA GLY A 238 38.88 0.80 -8.30
C GLY A 238 39.44 1.58 -7.10
N ILE A 239 39.78 0.92 -5.99
CA ILE A 239 40.62 1.51 -4.93
C ILE A 239 41.99 1.86 -5.54
N LYS A 240 42.44 3.12 -5.39
CA LYS A 240 43.78 3.57 -5.83
C LYS A 240 44.75 3.55 -4.67
N PHE A 241 46.03 3.31 -4.95
CA PHE A 241 47.11 3.36 -3.97
C PHE A 241 48.04 4.55 -4.24
N HIS A 242 48.27 5.36 -3.22
CA HIS A 242 49.02 6.61 -3.28
C HIS A 242 50.29 6.56 -2.42
N LYS A 243 51.22 7.49 -2.68
CA LYS A 243 52.55 7.57 -2.02
C LYS A 243 53.06 9.02 -1.85
N ASP A 244 52.41 9.93 -2.57
CA ASP A 244 52.35 11.38 -2.41
C ASP A 244 51.54 11.77 -1.16
N SER A 245 51.47 13.06 -0.83
CA SER A 245 50.80 13.51 0.40
C SER A 245 49.28 13.58 0.21
N MET A 246 48.51 13.20 1.24
CA MET A 246 47.06 13.48 1.27
C MET A 246 46.76 14.98 1.23
N ALA A 247 47.72 15.84 1.59
CA ALA A 247 47.61 17.29 1.48
C ALA A 247 47.64 17.80 0.02
N ASP A 248 48.16 17.00 -0.92
CA ASP A 248 48.19 17.35 -2.35
C ASP A 248 46.80 17.21 -3.02
N TYR A 249 45.82 16.65 -2.31
CA TYR A 249 44.47 16.34 -2.78
C TYR A 249 43.37 16.98 -1.91
N PRO A 250 43.28 18.32 -1.83
CA PRO A 250 42.37 19.03 -0.91
C PRO A 250 40.87 18.83 -1.19
N ASP A 251 40.51 18.37 -2.39
CA ASP A 251 39.10 18.07 -2.76
C ASP A 251 38.62 16.70 -2.22
N LEU A 252 39.53 15.83 -1.77
CA LEU A 252 39.17 14.51 -1.24
C LEU A 252 38.77 14.60 0.24
N LYS A 253 37.67 13.90 0.59
CA LYS A 253 37.22 13.83 1.98
C LYS A 253 38.09 12.85 2.77
N GLN A 254 38.66 13.29 3.88
CA GLN A 254 39.50 12.48 4.77
C GLN A 254 38.64 12.02 5.97
N PRO A 255 38.21 10.74 6.05
CA PRO A 255 37.27 10.28 7.08
C PRO A 255 37.96 9.84 8.40
N ASP A 256 39.21 9.42 8.31
CA ASP A 256 40.03 8.83 9.37
C ASP A 256 41.25 9.70 9.75
N GLY A 257 41.57 10.72 8.94
CA GLY A 257 42.63 11.70 9.19
C GLY A 257 43.81 11.55 8.22
N PRO A 258 44.95 12.20 8.51
CA PRO A 258 46.16 12.07 7.69
C PRO A 258 46.83 10.71 7.91
N ALA A 259 47.33 10.11 6.83
CA ALA A 259 48.23 8.96 6.90
C ALA A 259 49.54 9.31 7.63
N GLU A 260 50.18 8.29 8.21
CA GLU A 260 51.53 8.43 8.76
C GLU A 260 52.53 8.84 7.68
N GLU A 261 53.47 9.72 8.03
CA GLU A 261 54.46 10.27 7.10
C GLU A 261 55.29 9.17 6.41
N GLY A 262 55.20 9.10 5.09
CA GLY A 262 55.88 8.08 4.28
C GLY A 262 55.16 6.74 4.14
N LYS A 263 53.98 6.53 4.77
CA LYS A 263 53.13 5.37 4.47
C LYS A 263 52.22 5.60 3.25
N PRO A 264 51.88 4.55 2.49
CA PRO A 264 50.93 4.65 1.40
C PRO A 264 49.48 4.75 1.92
N TRP A 265 48.72 5.70 1.37
CA TRP A 265 47.30 5.89 1.63
C TRP A 265 46.46 5.44 0.42
N VAL A 266 45.13 5.41 0.54
CA VAL A 266 44.25 4.91 -0.55
C VAL A 266 43.07 5.84 -0.88
N GLU A 267 42.75 5.97 -2.17
CA GLU A 267 41.57 6.70 -2.65
C GLU A 267 40.44 5.73 -3.02
N TRP A 268 39.23 6.01 -2.53
CA TRP A 268 38.01 5.34 -2.99
C TRP A 268 36.79 6.28 -2.89
N GLN A 269 35.96 6.32 -3.95
CA GLN A 269 34.74 7.16 -4.05
C GLN A 269 34.92 8.64 -3.63
N GLY A 270 36.05 9.27 -3.99
CA GLY A 270 36.33 10.67 -3.62
C GLY A 270 36.66 10.89 -2.13
N ARG A 271 37.00 9.80 -1.42
CA ARG A 271 37.55 9.82 -0.07
C ARG A 271 39.00 9.37 -0.11
N ALA A 272 39.84 9.98 0.72
CA ALA A 272 41.23 9.60 0.94
C ALA A 272 41.33 8.98 2.35
N TYR A 273 41.63 7.69 2.43
CA TYR A 273 41.78 6.95 3.69
C TYR A 273 43.24 6.82 4.06
N SER A 274 43.54 6.97 5.34
CA SER A 274 44.89 6.87 5.92
C SER A 274 45.57 5.52 5.62
N ASP A 275 44.80 4.43 5.58
CA ASP A 275 45.27 3.10 5.19
C ASP A 275 44.18 2.22 4.54
N LEU A 276 44.59 1.05 4.04
CA LEU A 276 43.74 0.11 3.31
C LEU A 276 42.64 -0.53 4.18
N THR A 277 42.87 -0.72 5.48
CA THR A 277 41.93 -1.34 6.43
C THR A 277 40.69 -0.48 6.61
N HIS A 278 40.88 0.81 6.92
CA HIS A 278 39.79 1.77 7.04
C HIS A 278 38.97 1.89 5.74
N CYS A 279 39.65 1.83 4.58
CA CYS A 279 38.97 1.76 3.29
C CYS A 279 38.17 0.46 3.09
N GLN A 280 38.73 -0.70 3.48
CA GLN A 280 38.06 -2.00 3.38
C GLN A 280 36.84 -2.13 4.29
N ASP A 281 36.88 -1.55 5.49
CA ASP A 281 35.74 -1.49 6.40
C ASP A 281 34.61 -0.65 5.81
N ASP A 282 34.91 0.56 5.29
CA ASP A 282 33.92 1.48 4.73
C ASP A 282 33.33 0.93 3.40
N VAL A 283 34.14 0.24 2.59
CA VAL A 283 33.71 -0.58 1.44
C VAL A 283 32.76 -1.70 1.89
N SER A 284 33.09 -2.42 2.95
CA SER A 284 32.30 -3.57 3.45
C SER A 284 30.96 -3.11 4.03
N VAL A 285 30.95 -2.03 4.80
CA VAL A 285 29.74 -1.38 5.33
C VAL A 285 28.85 -0.85 4.20
N THR A 286 29.44 -0.29 3.14
CA THR A 286 28.68 0.18 1.96
C THR A 286 28.11 -1.00 1.17
N ARG A 287 28.90 -2.07 0.98
CA ARG A 287 28.48 -3.29 0.30
C ARG A 287 27.33 -3.99 1.04
N GLN A 288 27.39 -4.10 2.36
CA GLN A 288 26.32 -4.71 3.14
C GLN A 288 25.00 -3.94 3.01
N LYS A 289 25.03 -2.60 3.02
CA LYS A 289 23.81 -1.77 2.83
C LYS A 289 23.13 -2.02 1.50
N ILE A 290 23.87 -2.12 0.40
CA ILE A 290 23.28 -2.44 -0.92
C ILE A 290 22.69 -3.85 -0.93
N TYR A 291 23.36 -4.82 -0.31
CA TYR A 291 22.83 -6.18 -0.18
C TYR A 291 21.53 -6.23 0.63
N ASP A 292 21.49 -5.56 1.78
CA ASP A 292 20.33 -5.53 2.67
C ASP A 292 19.12 -4.86 1.99
N GLU A 293 19.34 -3.74 1.28
CA GLU A 293 18.31 -3.06 0.51
C GLU A 293 17.83 -3.90 -0.69
N MET A 294 18.73 -4.55 -1.41
CA MET A 294 18.42 -5.47 -2.52
C MET A 294 17.59 -6.67 -2.01
N TYR A 295 17.94 -7.22 -0.86
CA TYR A 295 17.22 -8.33 -0.23
C TYR A 295 15.84 -7.90 0.28
N GLU A 296 15.70 -6.70 0.89
CA GLU A 296 14.38 -6.15 1.26
C GLU A 296 13.51 -5.86 0.02
N ASP A 297 14.10 -5.32 -1.05
CA ASP A 297 13.41 -5.04 -2.31
C ASP A 297 12.92 -6.31 -3.01
N LEU A 298 13.77 -7.33 -3.12
CA LEU A 298 13.43 -8.62 -3.71
C LEU A 298 12.39 -9.39 -2.86
N ASN A 299 12.50 -9.35 -1.52
CA ASN A 299 11.53 -9.97 -0.62
C ASN A 299 10.15 -9.31 -0.77
N ASP A 300 10.08 -7.97 -0.82
CA ASP A 300 8.80 -7.26 -1.02
C ASP A 300 8.18 -7.62 -2.37
N LEU A 301 8.98 -7.68 -3.42
CA LEU A 301 8.56 -8.06 -4.78
C LEU A 301 7.98 -9.49 -4.79
N VAL A 302 8.71 -10.46 -4.24
CA VAL A 302 8.25 -11.86 -4.10
C VAL A 302 7.00 -11.96 -3.22
N SER A 303 6.84 -11.08 -2.23
CA SER A 303 5.65 -11.05 -1.37
C SER A 303 4.36 -10.63 -2.09
N VAL A 304 4.47 -9.86 -3.18
CA VAL A 304 3.32 -9.44 -4.02
C VAL A 304 3.04 -10.47 -5.13
N ILE A 305 4.07 -11.15 -5.67
CA ILE A 305 3.91 -12.30 -6.59
C ILE A 305 3.25 -13.49 -5.89
N CYS A 306 3.68 -13.81 -4.67
CA CYS A 306 3.12 -14.86 -3.83
C CYS A 306 2.52 -14.23 -2.56
N PRO A 307 1.30 -13.67 -2.62
CA PRO A 307 0.62 -13.16 -1.42
C PRO A 307 0.43 -14.28 -0.39
N ILE A 308 0.29 -13.90 0.89
CA ILE A 308 -0.31 -14.78 1.90
C ILE A 308 -1.81 -14.61 1.75
N GLU A 309 -2.52 -15.69 1.47
CA GLU A 309 -3.96 -15.71 1.28
C GLU A 309 -4.69 -16.10 2.58
N ASN A 310 -4.00 -16.81 3.49
CA ASN A 310 -4.53 -17.21 4.79
C ASN A 310 -3.60 -16.84 5.96
N ASP A 311 -3.84 -15.68 6.59
CA ASP A 311 -3.11 -15.21 7.78
C ASP A 311 -3.08 -16.20 8.97
N LYS A 312 -4.00 -17.19 9.01
CA LYS A 312 -4.06 -18.19 10.09
C LYS A 312 -3.11 -19.37 9.89
N ASP A 313 -2.76 -19.68 8.64
CA ASP A 313 -1.81 -20.75 8.31
C ASP A 313 -0.91 -20.34 7.14
N PRO A 314 -0.08 -19.29 7.31
CA PRO A 314 0.74 -18.71 6.25
C PRO A 314 2.02 -19.51 5.99
N VAL A 315 2.10 -20.76 6.46
CA VAL A 315 3.32 -21.59 6.39
C VAL A 315 3.60 -22.00 4.95
N TRP A 316 2.54 -22.26 4.17
CA TRP A 316 2.59 -22.78 2.81
C TRP A 316 3.10 -21.73 1.82
N GLU A 317 2.55 -20.53 1.86
CA GLU A 317 3.00 -19.41 1.03
C GLU A 317 4.38 -18.89 1.48
N LYS A 318 4.74 -19.01 2.77
CA LYS A 318 6.11 -18.74 3.23
C LYS A 318 7.13 -19.71 2.65
N GLY A 319 6.82 -21.01 2.59
CA GLY A 319 7.69 -22.00 1.93
C GLY A 319 7.88 -21.69 0.43
N ALA A 320 6.79 -21.35 -0.26
CA ALA A 320 6.85 -20.92 -1.66
C ALA A 320 7.67 -19.63 -1.85
N ARG A 321 7.48 -18.61 -1.01
CA ARG A 321 8.31 -17.40 -1.00
C ARG A 321 9.79 -17.73 -0.80
N SER A 322 10.14 -18.59 0.16
CA SER A 322 11.53 -18.96 0.44
C SER A 322 12.23 -19.63 -0.74
N ILE A 323 11.57 -20.52 -1.49
CA ILE A 323 12.21 -21.19 -2.64
C ILE A 323 12.34 -20.27 -3.88
N ILE A 324 11.37 -19.36 -4.08
CA ILE A 324 11.49 -18.30 -5.09
C ILE A 324 12.64 -17.35 -4.75
N MET A 325 12.68 -16.88 -3.50
CA MET A 325 13.73 -16.00 -2.97
C MET A 325 15.12 -16.63 -3.09
N SER A 326 15.26 -17.91 -2.69
CA SER A 326 16.53 -18.62 -2.79
C SER A 326 17.00 -18.82 -4.23
N THR A 327 16.08 -19.09 -5.18
CA THR A 327 16.43 -19.23 -6.60
C THR A 327 16.84 -17.91 -7.21
N CYS A 328 16.18 -16.81 -6.84
CA CYS A 328 16.60 -15.46 -7.23
C CYS A 328 18.02 -15.16 -6.73
N LEU A 329 18.28 -15.38 -5.44
CA LEU A 329 19.61 -15.15 -4.84
C LEU A 329 20.69 -16.08 -5.42
N ALA A 330 20.36 -17.34 -5.70
CA ALA A 330 21.27 -18.29 -6.36
C ALA A 330 21.67 -17.82 -7.77
N MET A 331 20.71 -17.32 -8.55
CA MET A 331 20.99 -16.74 -9.88
C MET A 331 21.77 -15.42 -9.80
N LEU A 332 21.65 -14.65 -8.71
CA LEU A 332 22.51 -13.48 -8.50
C LEU A 332 23.94 -13.90 -8.13
N GLU A 333 24.11 -14.84 -7.20
CA GLU A 333 25.42 -15.44 -6.88
C GLU A 333 26.11 -16.04 -8.12
N ASP A 334 25.34 -16.68 -9.02
CA ASP A 334 25.86 -17.24 -10.28
C ASP A 334 26.34 -16.16 -11.27
N SER A 335 26.01 -14.88 -11.06
CA SER A 335 26.55 -13.76 -11.85
C SER A 335 27.96 -13.33 -11.44
N GLU A 336 28.48 -13.83 -10.32
CA GLU A 336 29.89 -13.60 -9.92
C GLU A 336 30.88 -14.47 -10.73
N ASP A 337 30.42 -15.58 -11.33
CA ASP A 337 31.23 -16.47 -12.15
C ASP A 337 30.82 -16.42 -13.64
N GLU A 338 31.59 -15.66 -14.43
CA GLU A 338 31.39 -15.49 -15.88
C GLU A 338 31.30 -16.85 -16.63
N ARG A 339 31.88 -17.93 -16.10
CA ARG A 339 31.84 -19.28 -16.71
C ARG A 339 30.45 -19.90 -16.68
N LEU A 340 29.60 -19.52 -15.73
CA LEU A 340 28.19 -19.92 -15.68
C LEU A 340 27.33 -19.14 -16.70
N GLY A 341 27.86 -18.04 -17.24
CA GLY A 341 27.22 -17.24 -18.28
C GLY A 341 25.90 -16.60 -17.84
N MET A 342 25.70 -16.39 -16.53
CA MET A 342 24.52 -15.71 -16.00
C MET A 342 24.56 -14.22 -16.34
N THR A 343 23.43 -13.67 -16.77
CA THR A 343 23.34 -12.35 -17.44
C THR A 343 22.00 -11.69 -17.14
N LYS A 344 21.91 -10.35 -17.28
CA LYS A 344 20.72 -9.58 -16.90
C LYS A 344 19.45 -10.00 -17.66
N ASP A 345 19.58 -10.38 -18.92
CA ASP A 345 18.50 -10.93 -19.74
C ASP A 345 18.06 -12.33 -19.26
N LYS A 346 18.96 -13.11 -18.67
CA LYS A 346 18.63 -14.40 -18.05
C LYS A 346 18.01 -14.28 -16.66
N PHE A 347 18.26 -13.19 -15.93
CA PHE A 347 17.65 -12.92 -14.63
C PHE A 347 16.20 -12.43 -14.77
N ASN A 348 15.31 -13.36 -15.09
CA ASN A 348 13.89 -13.12 -15.34
C ASN A 348 13.03 -14.25 -14.76
N PHE A 349 11.73 -13.98 -14.57
CA PHE A 349 10.81 -14.95 -13.97
C PHE A 349 10.53 -16.21 -14.81
N PHE A 350 10.69 -16.18 -16.15
CA PHE A 350 10.57 -17.40 -16.96
C PHE A 350 11.69 -18.39 -16.61
N ASN A 351 12.94 -17.93 -16.49
CA ASN A 351 14.07 -18.78 -16.14
C ASN A 351 13.99 -19.29 -14.69
N ILE A 352 13.56 -18.44 -13.75
CA ILE A 352 13.31 -18.83 -12.35
C ILE A 352 12.22 -19.92 -12.28
N ASN A 353 11.13 -19.73 -13.02
CA ASN A 353 10.07 -20.74 -13.17
C ASN A 353 10.62 -22.05 -13.79
N LYS A 354 11.51 -21.99 -14.79
CA LYS A 354 12.13 -23.19 -15.38
C LYS A 354 13.11 -23.91 -14.46
N ALA A 355 13.86 -23.19 -13.62
CA ALA A 355 14.71 -23.81 -12.59
C ALA A 355 13.87 -24.54 -11.54
N LEU A 356 12.76 -23.93 -11.10
CA LEU A 356 11.88 -24.48 -10.07
C LEU A 356 10.98 -25.62 -10.57
N THR A 357 10.50 -25.56 -11.82
CA THR A 357 9.57 -26.56 -12.39
C THR A 357 10.23 -27.87 -12.83
N ASN A 358 11.55 -28.02 -12.68
CA ASN A 358 12.22 -29.31 -12.93
C ASN A 358 11.98 -30.29 -11.76
N SER A 359 10.86 -31.04 -11.83
CA SER A 359 10.48 -32.06 -10.86
C SER A 359 11.09 -33.45 -11.11
N GLU A 360 12.04 -33.59 -12.04
CA GLU A 360 12.70 -34.88 -12.29
C GLU A 360 13.40 -35.39 -11.03
N ASN A 361 13.23 -36.70 -10.76
CA ASN A 361 13.80 -37.40 -9.61
C ASN A 361 13.59 -36.65 -8.27
N GLU A 362 12.36 -36.21 -8.00
CA GLU A 362 12.00 -35.48 -6.77
C GLU A 362 12.83 -34.20 -6.56
N PHE A 363 13.01 -33.41 -7.62
CA PHE A 363 13.81 -32.19 -7.63
C PHE A 363 15.32 -32.43 -7.38
N ALA A 364 15.85 -33.60 -7.74
CA ALA A 364 17.26 -33.95 -7.48
C ALA A 364 18.25 -32.89 -8.00
N ALA A 365 18.08 -32.41 -9.23
CA ALA A 365 18.96 -31.38 -9.81
C ALA A 365 18.88 -30.04 -9.06
N LEU A 366 17.71 -29.69 -8.51
CA LEU A 366 17.52 -28.47 -7.70
C LEU A 366 18.17 -28.65 -6.31
N LYS A 367 18.01 -29.83 -5.70
CA LYS A 367 18.67 -30.20 -4.44
C LYS A 367 20.20 -30.13 -4.60
N GLU A 368 20.76 -30.76 -5.62
CA GLU A 368 22.21 -30.75 -5.93
C GLU A 368 22.74 -29.32 -6.20
N TYR A 369 22.02 -28.53 -7.01
CA TYR A 369 22.37 -27.13 -7.31
C TYR A 369 22.45 -26.23 -6.07
N PHE A 370 21.62 -26.49 -5.05
CA PHE A 370 21.74 -25.79 -3.77
C PHE A 370 22.78 -26.44 -2.84
N GLU A 371 22.89 -27.76 -2.76
CA GLU A 371 23.86 -28.45 -1.90
C GLU A 371 25.32 -28.16 -2.28
N GLY A 372 25.60 -27.86 -3.55
CA GLY A 372 26.91 -27.40 -4.02
C GLY A 372 27.31 -25.97 -3.58
N ARG A 373 26.40 -25.20 -2.97
CA ARG A 373 26.67 -23.80 -2.56
C ARG A 373 27.42 -23.68 -1.24
N SER A 374 28.05 -22.52 -1.05
CA SER A 374 28.61 -22.13 0.26
C SER A 374 27.54 -22.15 1.34
N LYS A 375 27.85 -22.74 2.50
CA LYS A 375 26.94 -22.77 3.67
C LYS A 375 26.69 -21.38 4.30
N LEU A 376 27.41 -20.35 3.84
CA LEU A 376 27.21 -18.95 4.22
C LEU A 376 26.23 -18.22 3.27
N SER A 377 25.84 -18.84 2.16
CA SER A 377 24.87 -18.28 1.21
C SER A 377 23.48 -18.17 1.84
N GLN A 378 22.80 -17.06 1.57
CA GLN A 378 21.38 -16.91 1.90
C GLN A 378 20.50 -17.75 0.98
N ALA A 379 20.91 -17.96 -0.28
CA ALA A 379 20.25 -18.90 -1.19
C ALA A 379 20.27 -20.33 -0.63
N TYR A 380 21.43 -20.81 -0.15
CA TYR A 380 21.55 -22.10 0.55
C TYR A 380 20.67 -22.16 1.82
N THR A 381 20.72 -21.10 2.63
CA THR A 381 20.02 -21.06 3.93
C THR A 381 18.49 -21.07 3.77
N LEU A 382 17.97 -20.38 2.74
CA LEU A 382 16.53 -20.33 2.44
C LEU A 382 16.05 -21.60 1.72
N SER A 383 16.80 -22.10 0.72
CA SER A 383 16.39 -23.30 -0.02
C SER A 383 16.35 -24.53 0.89
N ARG A 384 17.32 -24.67 1.82
CA ARG A 384 17.36 -25.76 2.79
C ARG A 384 16.11 -25.84 3.66
N GLN A 385 15.50 -24.71 4.05
CA GLN A 385 14.26 -24.69 4.84
C GLN A 385 13.06 -25.32 4.09
N VAL A 386 13.09 -25.30 2.76
CA VAL A 386 12.04 -25.84 1.89
C VAL A 386 12.39 -27.27 1.47
N LEU A 387 13.60 -27.47 0.95
CA LEU A 387 14.06 -28.73 0.34
C LEU A 387 14.36 -29.84 1.37
N SER A 388 14.51 -29.51 2.66
CA SER A 388 14.59 -30.50 3.75
C SER A 388 13.27 -30.67 4.52
N ALA A 389 12.14 -30.21 3.96
CA ALA A 389 10.81 -30.54 4.49
C ALA A 389 10.41 -31.97 4.08
N ALA A 390 9.44 -32.56 4.79
CA ALA A 390 8.86 -33.84 4.40
C ALA A 390 8.15 -33.74 3.04
N ASP A 391 8.10 -34.84 2.28
CA ASP A 391 7.77 -34.85 0.85
C ASP A 391 6.39 -34.25 0.53
N THR A 392 5.39 -34.46 1.40
CA THR A 392 4.06 -33.86 1.29
C THR A 392 4.07 -32.35 1.49
N THR A 393 4.89 -31.86 2.42
CA THR A 393 5.09 -30.44 2.70
C THR A 393 5.87 -29.76 1.57
N LEU A 394 6.95 -30.38 1.10
CA LEU A 394 7.71 -29.93 -0.07
C LEU A 394 6.81 -29.86 -1.32
N SER A 395 6.00 -30.90 -1.56
CA SER A 395 5.02 -30.92 -2.67
C SER A 395 4.03 -29.76 -2.59
N SER A 396 3.57 -29.40 -1.39
CA SER A 396 2.67 -28.26 -1.18
C SER A 396 3.36 -26.92 -1.47
N TYR A 397 4.59 -26.72 -0.99
CA TYR A 397 5.39 -25.52 -1.29
C TYR A 397 5.67 -25.36 -2.78
N MET A 398 6.05 -26.44 -3.47
CA MET A 398 6.34 -26.42 -4.91
C MET A 398 5.05 -26.23 -5.73
N SER A 399 3.92 -26.83 -5.31
CA SER A 399 2.62 -26.62 -5.97
C SER A 399 2.18 -25.15 -5.96
N ILE A 400 2.31 -24.45 -4.82
CA ILE A 400 2.00 -23.02 -4.72
C ILE A 400 3.00 -22.20 -5.54
N THR A 401 4.28 -22.55 -5.49
CA THR A 401 5.33 -21.93 -6.32
C THR A 401 4.99 -21.99 -7.81
N PHE A 402 4.49 -23.14 -8.27
CA PHE A 402 4.08 -23.33 -9.67
C PHE A 402 2.81 -22.54 -10.00
N ASP A 403 1.78 -22.55 -9.15
CA ASP A 403 0.57 -21.74 -9.37
C ASP A 403 0.93 -20.25 -9.63
N LYS A 404 1.72 -19.64 -8.75
CA LYS A 404 2.07 -18.23 -8.85
C LYS A 404 3.06 -17.91 -9.98
N LEU A 405 3.99 -18.81 -10.32
CA LEU A 405 4.95 -18.60 -11.41
C LEU A 405 4.48 -19.08 -12.79
N ASN A 406 3.44 -19.93 -12.90
CA ASN A 406 2.98 -20.47 -14.17
C ASN A 406 2.51 -19.41 -15.16
N MET A 407 2.11 -18.21 -14.71
CA MET A 407 1.80 -17.11 -15.63
C MET A 407 3.01 -16.75 -16.53
N PHE A 408 4.25 -16.96 -16.07
CA PHE A 408 5.48 -16.76 -16.83
C PHE A 408 5.83 -17.93 -17.77
N ASN A 409 4.93 -18.91 -17.97
CA ASN A 409 4.99 -19.83 -19.13
C ASN A 409 4.31 -19.24 -20.38
N ASP A 410 3.52 -18.17 -20.26
CA ASP A 410 2.95 -17.45 -21.41
C ASP A 410 4.06 -16.71 -22.18
N ARG A 411 4.35 -17.16 -23.41
CA ARG A 411 5.38 -16.58 -24.27
C ARG A 411 5.22 -15.07 -24.48
N GLY A 412 3.98 -14.58 -24.51
CA GLY A 412 3.71 -13.14 -24.63
C GLY A 412 4.22 -12.40 -23.40
N LEU A 413 3.86 -12.85 -22.20
CA LEU A 413 4.40 -12.31 -20.95
C LEU A 413 5.93 -12.47 -20.85
N CYS A 414 6.50 -13.60 -21.29
CA CYS A 414 7.97 -13.77 -21.35
C CYS A 414 8.63 -12.68 -22.21
N GLY A 415 8.04 -12.34 -23.36
CA GLY A 415 8.50 -11.25 -24.22
C GLY A 415 8.44 -9.90 -23.52
N LEU A 416 7.29 -9.60 -22.89
CA LEU A 416 7.07 -8.38 -22.12
C LEU A 416 8.06 -8.23 -20.94
N THR A 417 8.39 -9.32 -20.23
CA THR A 417 9.32 -9.27 -19.07
C THR A 417 10.78 -9.61 -19.40
N SER A 418 11.13 -9.72 -20.70
CA SER A 418 12.49 -10.07 -21.14
C SER A 418 13.53 -8.96 -20.98
N ALA A 419 13.09 -7.70 -20.96
CA ALA A 419 13.92 -6.51 -20.93
C ALA A 419 13.13 -5.34 -20.32
N THR A 420 13.74 -4.17 -20.18
CA THR A 420 13.08 -2.97 -19.66
C THR A 420 13.24 -1.80 -20.63
N ASP A 421 12.12 -1.29 -21.13
CA ASP A 421 11.99 -0.05 -21.91
C ASP A 421 11.44 1.11 -21.06
N VAL A 422 11.04 0.83 -19.81
CA VAL A 422 10.37 1.76 -18.89
C VAL A 422 11.32 2.13 -17.74
N HIS A 423 11.76 3.39 -17.70
CA HIS A 423 12.77 3.87 -16.74
C HIS A 423 12.22 5.02 -15.88
N ALA A 424 12.40 4.94 -14.56
CA ALA A 424 11.81 5.88 -13.59
C ALA A 424 12.34 7.31 -13.74
N GLU A 425 13.58 7.44 -14.19
CA GLU A 425 14.29 8.69 -14.48
C GLU A 425 13.50 9.53 -15.50
N LYS A 426 12.93 8.88 -16.53
CA LYS A 426 12.17 9.58 -17.59
C LYS A 426 10.90 10.24 -17.05
N PHE A 427 10.22 9.62 -16.09
CA PHE A 427 9.04 10.21 -15.43
C PHE A 427 9.40 11.45 -14.60
N ALA A 428 10.66 11.61 -14.18
CA ALA A 428 11.16 12.80 -13.50
C ALA A 428 11.61 13.87 -14.51
N GLU A 429 12.45 13.50 -15.48
CA GLU A 429 13.01 14.37 -16.51
C GLU A 429 11.92 15.02 -17.38
N GLU A 430 11.12 14.20 -18.05
CA GLU A 430 10.18 14.61 -19.11
C GLU A 430 8.73 14.24 -18.76
N PRO A 431 7.72 14.94 -19.32
CA PRO A 431 6.32 14.55 -19.15
C PRO A 431 6.10 13.14 -19.73
N THR A 432 5.94 12.14 -18.86
CA THR A 432 5.80 10.74 -19.26
C THR A 432 4.45 10.21 -18.82
N ALA A 433 3.72 9.53 -19.71
CA ALA A 433 2.41 8.95 -19.42
C ALA A 433 2.39 7.47 -19.82
N LEU A 434 2.42 6.59 -18.83
CA LEU A 434 2.32 5.15 -19.02
C LEU A 434 0.90 4.68 -18.71
N PHE A 435 0.31 3.99 -19.68
CA PHE A 435 -0.96 3.27 -19.54
C PHE A 435 -0.67 1.78 -19.37
N MET A 436 -1.32 1.13 -18.40
CA MET A 436 -1.20 -0.30 -18.18
C MET A 436 -2.54 -0.97 -18.44
N LYS A 437 -2.69 -1.66 -19.57
CA LYS A 437 -3.93 -2.39 -19.87
C LYS A 437 -3.92 -3.73 -19.15
N ILE A 438 -4.91 -3.99 -18.30
CA ILE A 438 -4.98 -5.20 -17.46
C ILE A 438 -6.21 -6.02 -17.86
N PRO A 439 -6.11 -7.32 -18.17
CA PRO A 439 -7.29 -8.13 -18.48
C PRO A 439 -8.14 -8.40 -17.22
N ASP A 440 -9.34 -7.83 -17.18
CA ASP A 440 -10.37 -7.98 -16.12
C ASP A 440 -10.63 -9.44 -15.68
N GLU A 441 -10.39 -10.43 -16.55
CA GLU A 441 -10.63 -11.87 -16.31
C GLU A 441 -9.39 -12.65 -15.80
N LYS A 442 -8.28 -11.99 -15.43
CA LYS A 442 -7.03 -12.68 -15.02
C LYS A 442 -6.35 -12.05 -13.81
N ASP A 443 -6.72 -12.50 -12.61
CA ASP A 443 -6.14 -12.12 -11.31
C ASP A 443 -4.60 -12.09 -11.29
N THR A 444 -3.94 -13.05 -11.94
CA THR A 444 -2.47 -13.10 -12.04
C THR A 444 -1.86 -11.85 -12.69
N ARG A 445 -2.57 -11.19 -13.61
CA ARG A 445 -2.14 -9.94 -14.24
C ARG A 445 -2.39 -8.71 -13.34
N HIS A 446 -3.37 -8.76 -12.44
CA HIS A 446 -3.48 -7.78 -11.35
C HIS A 446 -2.32 -7.91 -10.35
N GLY A 447 -1.81 -9.12 -10.13
CA GLY A 447 -0.55 -9.36 -9.39
C GLY A 447 0.64 -8.64 -10.03
N LEU A 448 0.87 -8.83 -11.33
CA LEU A 448 1.95 -8.15 -12.04
C LEU A 448 1.79 -6.60 -12.03
N ALA A 449 0.55 -6.09 -12.12
CA ALA A 449 0.25 -4.67 -12.00
C ALA A 449 0.64 -4.11 -10.62
N ALA A 450 0.33 -4.83 -9.54
CA ALA A 450 0.71 -4.46 -8.18
C ALA A 450 2.24 -4.44 -7.99
N VAL A 451 2.96 -5.41 -8.58
CA VAL A 451 4.44 -5.43 -8.59
C VAL A 451 5.00 -4.23 -9.36
N PHE A 452 4.41 -3.87 -10.50
CA PHE A 452 4.84 -2.69 -11.27
C PHE A 452 4.70 -1.40 -10.46
N VAL A 453 3.57 -1.21 -9.78
CA VAL A 453 3.35 -0.03 -8.91
C VAL A 453 4.37 0.01 -7.76
N LEU A 454 4.69 -1.14 -7.15
CA LEU A 454 5.72 -1.25 -6.11
C LEU A 454 7.12 -0.88 -6.64
N CYS A 455 7.56 -1.49 -7.74
CA CYS A 455 8.89 -1.28 -8.31
C CYS A 455 9.07 0.15 -8.81
N MET A 456 8.11 0.68 -9.58
CA MET A 456 8.17 2.06 -10.06
C MET A 456 8.15 3.07 -8.92
N TYR A 457 7.40 2.82 -7.83
CA TYR A 457 7.49 3.67 -6.64
C TYR A 457 8.91 3.65 -6.04
N LYS A 458 9.51 2.46 -5.85
CA LYS A 458 10.85 2.32 -5.27
C LYS A 458 11.92 2.99 -6.15
N ALA A 459 11.89 2.78 -7.46
CA ALA A 459 12.79 3.45 -8.40
C ALA A 459 12.61 4.99 -8.37
N LEU A 460 11.37 5.50 -8.33
CA LEU A 460 11.11 6.94 -8.16
C LEU A 460 11.59 7.48 -6.81
N ILE A 461 11.57 6.69 -5.73
CA ILE A 461 12.15 7.07 -4.43
C ILE A 461 13.69 7.14 -4.51
N LYS A 462 14.34 6.26 -5.28
CA LYS A 462 15.78 6.30 -5.53
C LYS A 462 16.16 7.56 -6.32
N VAL A 463 15.46 7.86 -7.42
CA VAL A 463 15.59 9.12 -8.20
C VAL A 463 15.33 10.36 -7.33
N ALA A 464 14.34 10.33 -6.42
CA ALA A 464 14.06 11.44 -5.51
C ALA A 464 15.15 11.60 -4.43
N SER A 465 15.75 10.52 -3.94
CA SER A 465 16.76 10.54 -2.86
C SER A 465 18.17 10.88 -3.36
N ALA A 466 18.45 10.70 -4.64
CA ALA A 466 19.70 11.14 -5.28
C ALA A 466 19.80 12.68 -5.48
N ARG A 467 18.80 13.45 -5.02
CA ARG A 467 18.69 14.91 -5.21
C ARG A 467 18.77 15.66 -3.89
N GLU A 468 19.38 16.84 -3.91
CA GLU A 468 19.54 17.73 -2.75
C GLU A 468 18.22 18.07 -2.04
N ASP A 469 17.15 18.31 -2.80
CA ASP A 469 15.82 18.61 -2.26
C ASP A 469 15.03 17.37 -1.83
N LEU A 470 15.64 16.17 -1.93
CA LEU A 470 15.07 14.86 -1.63
C LEU A 470 13.72 14.59 -2.32
N SER A 471 13.36 15.31 -3.38
CA SER A 471 12.06 15.21 -4.04
C SER A 471 12.19 15.23 -5.55
N LEU A 472 11.22 14.68 -6.28
CA LEU A 472 11.25 14.66 -7.74
C LEU A 472 11.20 16.10 -8.32
N PRO A 473 11.86 16.39 -9.45
CA PRO A 473 11.73 17.70 -10.11
C PRO A 473 10.31 17.96 -10.64
N ARG A 474 9.52 16.90 -10.85
CA ARG A 474 8.20 16.85 -11.47
C ARG A 474 7.25 16.00 -10.60
N ASN A 475 5.96 16.29 -10.58
CA ASN A 475 5.00 15.39 -9.91
C ASN A 475 4.84 14.09 -10.74
N VAL A 476 4.70 12.95 -10.07
CA VAL A 476 4.29 11.68 -10.71
C VAL A 476 2.98 11.21 -10.08
N TYR A 477 1.92 11.18 -10.89
CA TYR A 477 0.59 10.77 -10.47
C TYR A 477 0.35 9.29 -10.82
N PHE A 478 0.25 8.44 -9.80
CA PHE A 478 -0.31 7.10 -9.94
C PHE A 478 -1.85 7.23 -9.93
N ILE A 479 -2.50 6.85 -11.02
CA ILE A 479 -3.96 6.90 -11.21
C ILE A 479 -4.43 5.46 -11.34
N LEU A 480 -4.90 4.89 -10.24
CA LEU A 480 -5.13 3.47 -10.10
C LEU A 480 -6.64 3.18 -10.20
N ASP A 481 -7.15 3.01 -11.42
CA ASP A 481 -8.51 2.48 -11.62
C ASP A 481 -8.57 1.03 -11.12
N GLU A 482 -9.71 0.69 -10.52
CA GLU A 482 -10.00 -0.58 -9.84
C GLU A 482 -8.89 -1.05 -8.87
N PHE A 483 -8.30 -0.12 -8.10
CA PHE A 483 -7.29 -0.39 -7.08
C PHE A 483 -7.68 -1.49 -6.08
N GLY A 484 -8.98 -1.64 -5.79
CA GLY A 484 -9.53 -2.68 -4.92
C GLY A 484 -9.50 -4.11 -5.49
N ASN A 485 -9.09 -4.29 -6.75
CA ASN A 485 -8.92 -5.60 -7.39
C ASN A 485 -7.44 -6.03 -7.49
N MET A 486 -6.49 -5.14 -7.18
CA MET A 486 -5.07 -5.52 -7.08
C MET A 486 -4.79 -6.20 -5.73
N PRO A 487 -3.91 -7.21 -5.68
CA PRO A 487 -3.48 -7.79 -4.41
C PRO A 487 -2.70 -6.76 -3.58
N LYS A 488 -2.57 -7.06 -2.29
CA LYS A 488 -1.94 -6.18 -1.30
C LYS A 488 -0.52 -5.78 -1.73
N ILE A 489 -0.33 -4.50 -2.07
CA ILE A 489 1.01 -3.93 -2.26
C ILE A 489 1.67 -3.83 -0.88
N GLU A 490 2.84 -4.44 -0.73
CA GLU A 490 3.52 -4.47 0.58
C GLU A 490 4.02 -3.08 0.98
N LYS A 491 3.95 -2.75 2.28
CA LYS A 491 4.30 -1.43 2.86
C LYS A 491 3.56 -0.22 2.25
N PHE A 492 2.38 -0.41 1.64
CA PHE A 492 1.62 0.68 1.00
C PHE A 492 1.20 1.82 1.96
N ASP A 493 1.06 1.54 3.26
CA ASP A 493 0.88 2.53 4.33
C ASP A 493 2.06 3.52 4.41
N LYS A 494 3.29 3.02 4.27
CA LYS A 494 4.50 3.83 4.18
C LYS A 494 4.57 4.55 2.83
N MET A 495 4.21 3.88 1.73
CA MET A 495 4.24 4.46 0.38
C MET A 495 3.37 5.72 0.27
N ILE A 496 2.12 5.66 0.73
CA ILE A 496 1.20 6.81 0.69
C ILE A 496 1.60 7.91 1.68
N THR A 497 2.22 7.58 2.81
CA THR A 497 2.67 8.58 3.79
C THR A 497 3.92 9.32 3.30
N VAL A 498 4.87 8.62 2.67
CA VAL A 498 6.16 9.19 2.20
C VAL A 498 6.04 9.83 0.82
N GLY A 499 5.24 9.28 -0.10
CA GLY A 499 5.11 9.79 -1.48
C GLY A 499 4.81 11.29 -1.57
N ARG A 500 4.02 11.82 -0.62
CA ARG A 500 3.70 13.25 -0.49
C ARG A 500 4.92 14.18 -0.42
N SER A 501 5.96 13.85 0.34
CA SER A 501 7.16 14.70 0.42
C SER A 501 8.06 14.55 -0.81
N ARG A 502 7.88 13.46 -1.56
CA ARG A 502 8.68 13.08 -2.73
C ARG A 502 8.03 13.51 -4.06
N LYS A 503 6.84 14.11 -4.02
CA LYS A 503 5.96 14.47 -5.17
C LYS A 503 5.44 13.27 -5.97
N ILE A 504 5.25 12.13 -5.30
CA ILE A 504 4.61 10.93 -5.85
C ILE A 504 3.19 10.84 -5.29
N TRP A 505 2.18 10.83 -6.16
CA TRP A 505 0.78 11.03 -5.78
C TRP A 505 -0.12 9.87 -6.18
N PHE A 506 -0.59 9.10 -5.19
CA PHE A 506 -1.59 8.04 -5.40
C PHE A 506 -3.02 8.58 -5.50
N ASN A 507 -3.75 8.12 -6.51
CA ASN A 507 -5.15 8.45 -6.79
C ASN A 507 -5.87 7.12 -7.02
N MET A 508 -6.39 6.54 -5.94
CA MET A 508 -6.95 5.19 -5.93
C MET A 508 -8.44 5.24 -6.20
N VAL A 509 -8.92 4.32 -7.02
CA VAL A 509 -10.35 4.19 -7.36
C VAL A 509 -10.84 2.83 -6.90
N VAL A 510 -11.88 2.81 -6.05
CA VAL A 510 -12.45 1.59 -5.45
C VAL A 510 -13.96 1.60 -5.60
N GLN A 511 -14.59 0.41 -5.51
CA GLN A 511 -16.05 0.32 -5.51
C GLN A 511 -16.64 0.69 -4.14
N SER A 512 -15.93 0.35 -3.05
CA SER A 512 -16.33 0.63 -1.67
C SER A 512 -15.12 0.64 -0.73
N TYR A 513 -15.29 1.17 0.48
CA TYR A 513 -14.29 1.01 1.55
C TYR A 513 -14.06 -0.47 1.92
N SER A 514 -15.05 -1.35 1.72
CA SER A 514 -14.91 -2.78 2.02
C SER A 514 -13.87 -3.46 1.15
N GLN A 515 -13.70 -3.08 -0.13
CA GLN A 515 -12.60 -3.62 -0.95
C GLN A 515 -11.23 -3.25 -0.34
N LEU A 516 -11.04 -1.99 0.06
CA LEU A 516 -9.79 -1.52 0.66
C LEU A 516 -9.52 -2.22 2.01
N ASN A 517 -10.55 -2.37 2.85
CA ASN A 517 -10.46 -3.12 4.11
C ASN A 517 -10.15 -4.61 3.87
N ASN A 518 -10.70 -5.25 2.83
CA ASN A 518 -10.46 -6.66 2.52
C ASN A 518 -9.02 -6.93 2.07
N VAL A 519 -8.45 -6.06 1.21
CA VAL A 519 -7.09 -6.26 0.67
C VAL A 519 -5.99 -5.88 1.67
N TYR A 520 -6.20 -4.84 2.47
CA TYR A 520 -5.16 -4.26 3.34
C TYR A 520 -5.38 -4.47 4.84
N GLY A 521 -6.58 -4.89 5.27
CA GLY A 521 -7.00 -4.88 6.67
C GLY A 521 -7.38 -3.48 7.16
N GLU A 522 -8.27 -3.39 8.14
CA GLU A 522 -8.89 -2.13 8.57
C GLU A 522 -7.86 -1.05 8.97
N LYS A 523 -6.83 -1.43 9.74
CA LYS A 523 -5.80 -0.50 10.22
C LYS A 523 -5.01 0.16 9.08
N VAL A 524 -4.62 -0.59 8.06
CA VAL A 524 -3.89 -0.02 6.90
C VAL A 524 -4.84 0.75 6.01
N ALA A 525 -6.05 0.23 5.78
CA ALA A 525 -7.09 0.96 5.06
C ALA A 525 -7.36 2.33 5.72
N ASP A 526 -7.41 2.43 7.05
CA ASP A 526 -7.58 3.69 7.78
C ASP A 526 -6.40 4.65 7.61
N ILE A 527 -5.16 4.16 7.58
CA ILE A 527 -3.96 4.98 7.28
C ILE A 527 -4.03 5.51 5.83
N VAL A 528 -4.41 4.66 4.87
CA VAL A 528 -4.60 5.05 3.45
C VAL A 528 -5.72 6.10 3.34
N LYS A 529 -6.88 5.85 3.94
CA LYS A 529 -8.01 6.79 4.02
C LYS A 529 -7.63 8.10 4.73
N SER A 530 -6.69 8.09 5.67
CA SER A 530 -6.28 9.30 6.40
C SER A 530 -5.28 10.16 5.62
N ASN A 531 -4.40 9.56 4.83
CA ASN A 531 -3.48 10.29 3.93
C ASN A 531 -4.17 10.83 2.65
N CYS A 532 -5.38 10.35 2.32
CA CYS A 532 -6.19 10.87 1.22
C CYS A 532 -6.81 12.24 1.55
N GLY A 533 -6.13 13.31 1.13
CA GLY A 533 -6.61 14.69 1.23
C GLY A 533 -7.82 15.02 0.34
N MET A 534 -8.12 14.19 -0.67
CA MET A 534 -9.38 14.20 -1.41
C MET A 534 -10.13 12.87 -1.24
N LYS A 535 -11.45 12.95 -1.03
CA LYS A 535 -12.36 11.80 -1.00
C LYS A 535 -13.59 12.12 -1.85
N MET A 536 -13.88 11.26 -2.81
CA MET A 536 -14.99 11.40 -3.76
C MET A 536 -15.90 10.18 -3.67
N PHE A 537 -17.21 10.39 -3.82
CA PHE A 537 -18.29 9.42 -3.61
C PHE A 537 -19.35 9.54 -4.70
#